data_AF-A0A7S2N9T8-F1
#
_entry.id   AF-A0A7S2N9T8-F1
#
_cell.length_a   1.000
_cell.length_b   1.000
_cell.length_c   1.000
_cell.angle_alpha   90.00
_cell.angle_beta   90.00
_cell.angle_gamma   90.00
#
_symmetry.space_group_name_H-M   'P 1'
#
loop_
_entity.id
_entity.type
_entity.pdbx_description
1 polymer ?
#
loop_
_entity_poly.entity_id
_entity_poly.type
_entity_poly.pdbx_seq_one_letter_code
_entity_poly.pdbx_strand_id
1 'polypeptide(L)'
;EAVALGCDERPPAMSGHTALVCCGRMLVFGGEGNSQEVLSYNMSAARWELLPPIMLGPRPSDGRIFCCISGSRLVAYQQRVESAPGSASGRRHELYALEVGEVLQALEFSGGL
;
A
#
# COMPACT_ATOMS: atom_id res chain seq x y z
N GLU A 1 -12.80 -5.97 6.11
CA GLU A 1 -12.78 -5.17 7.35
C GLU A 1 -11.34 -4.90 7.74
N ALA A 2 -11.07 -3.79 8.44
CA ALA A 2 -9.75 -3.52 9.01
C ALA A 2 -9.51 -4.44 10.21
N VAL A 3 -8.40 -5.16 10.22
CA VAL A 3 -8.05 -6.08 11.31
C VAL A 3 -7.02 -5.39 12.20
N ALA A 4 -7.36 -5.22 13.48
CA ALA A 4 -6.39 -4.72 14.45
C ALA A 4 -5.25 -5.73 14.55
N LEU A 5 -4.03 -5.25 14.38
CA LEU A 5 -2.85 -6.04 14.64
C LEU A 5 -2.64 -6.08 16.16
N GLY A 6 -2.36 -7.26 16.71
CA GLY A 6 -2.04 -7.46 18.12
C GLY A 6 -0.89 -6.57 18.60
N CYS A 7 -0.76 -6.39 19.92
CA CYS A 7 0.25 -5.51 20.52
C CYS A 7 1.71 -5.88 20.19
N ASP A 8 1.96 -7.12 19.74
CA ASP A 8 3.24 -7.62 19.20
C ASP A 8 3.29 -7.70 17.66
N GLU A 9 2.18 -7.47 16.96
CA GLU A 9 2.07 -7.51 15.50
C GLU A 9 2.38 -6.14 14.89
N ARG A 10 3.61 -5.66 15.08
CA ARG A 10 4.11 -4.52 14.29
C ARG A 10 4.26 -4.95 12.83
N PRO A 11 4.13 -4.02 11.87
CA PRO A 11 4.51 -4.26 10.50
C PRO A 11 5.88 -4.95 10.42
N PRO A 12 6.04 -5.96 9.55
CA PRO A 12 7.35 -6.52 9.30
C PRO A 12 8.31 -5.43 8.82
N ALA A 13 9.61 -5.60 9.09
CA ALA A 13 10.62 -4.69 8.57
C ALA A 13 10.54 -4.69 7.02
N MET A 14 10.30 -3.51 6.45
CA MET A 14 10.12 -3.32 5.01
C MET A 14 10.98 -2.16 4.51
N SER A 15 11.60 -2.33 3.35
CA SER A 15 12.39 -1.28 2.68
C SER A 15 11.66 -0.75 1.45
N GLY A 16 11.88 0.51 1.08
CA GLY A 16 11.25 1.13 -0.10
C GLY A 16 9.75 1.40 0.01
N HIS A 17 9.16 1.28 1.19
CA HIS A 17 7.76 1.63 1.46
C HIS A 17 7.57 3.16 1.51
N THR A 18 6.32 3.61 1.43
CA THR A 18 5.97 5.02 1.65
C THR A 18 4.93 5.15 2.74
N ALA A 19 5.00 6.26 3.48
CA ALA A 19 4.04 6.60 4.53
C ALA A 19 3.31 7.92 4.23
N LEU A 20 2.00 7.95 4.52
CA LEU A 20 1.14 9.12 4.50
C LEU A 20 0.63 9.40 5.90
N VAL A 21 0.55 10.65 6.34
CA VAL A 21 -0.27 11.03 7.50
C VAL A 21 -1.51 11.77 7.02
N CYS A 22 -2.69 11.24 7.31
CA CYS A 22 -3.97 11.88 7.01
C CYS A 22 -5.02 11.50 8.07
N CYS A 23 -5.86 12.45 8.46
CA CYS A 23 -7.00 12.22 9.36
C CYS A 23 -6.65 11.46 10.66
N GLY A 24 -5.50 11.77 11.28
CA GLY A 24 -5.05 11.13 12.53
C GLY A 24 -4.54 9.69 12.37
N ARG A 25 -4.31 9.25 11.12
CA ARG A 25 -3.79 7.94 10.77
C ARG A 25 -2.53 8.08 9.94
N MET A 26 -1.58 7.18 10.13
CA MET A 26 -0.45 7.00 9.22
C MET A 26 -0.69 5.77 8.35
N LEU A 27 -0.83 5.94 7.04
CA LEU A 27 -0.97 4.85 6.08
C LEU A 27 0.42 4.48 5.53
N VAL A 28 0.80 3.22 5.57
CA VAL A 28 2.02 2.67 5.00
C VAL A 28 1.66 1.70 3.89
N PHE A 29 2.24 1.88 2.71
CA PHE A 29 1.93 1.10 1.53
C PHE A 29 3.19 0.73 0.75
N GLY A 30 3.17 -0.45 0.14
CA GLY A 30 4.24 -0.97 -0.71
C GLY A 30 5.47 -1.42 0.07
N GLY A 31 6.63 -1.28 -0.57
CA GLY A 31 7.89 -1.83 -0.07
C GLY A 31 8.11 -3.30 -0.44
N GLU A 32 9.30 -3.79 -0.13
CA GLU A 32 9.71 -5.18 -0.40
C GLU A 32 8.83 -6.16 0.38
N GLY A 33 8.26 -7.17 -0.30
CA GLY A 33 7.41 -8.19 0.34
C GLY A 33 6.08 -8.50 -0.37
N ASN A 34 5.84 -7.99 -1.58
CA ASN A 34 4.66 -8.31 -2.40
C ASN A 34 3.30 -7.91 -1.81
N SER A 35 3.24 -7.09 -0.77
CA SER A 35 1.96 -6.70 -0.20
C SER A 35 1.42 -5.44 -0.90
N GLN A 36 0.29 -5.60 -1.58
CA GLN A 36 -0.64 -4.50 -1.88
C GLN A 36 -1.47 -4.14 -0.63
N GLU A 37 -1.01 -4.56 0.55
CA GLU A 37 -1.62 -4.30 1.84
C GLU A 37 -1.35 -2.86 2.24
N VAL A 38 -2.32 -2.25 2.91
CA VAL A 38 -2.16 -0.94 3.51
C VAL A 38 -2.16 -1.13 5.01
N LEU A 39 -1.08 -0.71 5.65
CA LEU A 39 -0.99 -0.68 7.10
C LEU A 39 -1.41 0.70 7.58
N SER A 40 -2.32 0.79 8.54
CA SER A 40 -2.74 2.04 9.16
C SER A 40 -2.30 2.07 10.61
N TYR A 41 -1.49 3.04 10.99
CA TYR A 41 -1.28 3.37 12.39
C TYR A 41 -2.29 4.43 12.84
N ASN A 42 -3.20 4.05 13.74
CA ASN A 42 -4.11 4.98 14.38
C ASN A 42 -3.36 5.72 15.50
N MET A 43 -3.13 7.02 15.33
CA MET A 43 -2.34 7.81 16.28
C MET A 43 -3.05 8.04 17.60
N SER A 44 -4.38 8.14 17.60
CA SER A 44 -5.18 8.34 18.81
C SER A 44 -5.19 7.09 19.69
N ALA A 45 -5.28 5.91 19.07
CA ALA A 45 -5.29 4.62 19.76
C ALA A 45 -3.89 3.99 19.88
N ALA A 46 -2.87 4.62 19.30
CA ALA A 46 -1.48 4.16 19.25
C ALA A 46 -1.31 2.70 18.78
N ARG A 47 -2.11 2.25 17.80
CA ARG A 47 -2.12 0.85 17.33
C ARG A 47 -2.08 0.74 15.81
N TRP A 48 -1.56 -0.39 15.33
CA TRP A 48 -1.58 -0.76 13.93
C TRP A 48 -2.85 -1.52 13.56
N GLU A 49 -3.33 -1.28 12.35
CA GLU A 49 -4.50 -1.90 11.75
C GLU A 49 -4.11 -2.29 10.32
N LEU A 50 -4.36 -3.54 9.93
CA LEU A 50 -4.25 -3.97 8.56
C LEU A 50 -5.54 -3.61 7.83
N LEU A 51 -5.43 -2.79 6.79
CA LEU A 51 -6.56 -2.37 5.98
C LEU A 51 -6.73 -3.30 4.77
N PRO A 52 -7.92 -3.32 4.14
CA PRO A 52 -8.10 -4.02 2.87
C PRO A 52 -7.04 -3.58 1.84
N PRO A 53 -6.51 -4.52 1.04
CA PRO A 53 -5.48 -4.19 0.07
C PRO A 53 -6.03 -3.27 -1.03
N ILE A 54 -5.20 -2.32 -1.47
CA ILE A 54 -5.51 -1.51 -2.64
C ILE A 54 -5.01 -2.26 -3.88
N MET A 55 -5.96 -2.75 -4.68
CA MET A 55 -5.67 -3.52 -5.88
C MET A 55 -5.13 -2.60 -7.01
N LEU A 56 -3.84 -2.30 -6.96
CA LEU A 56 -3.12 -1.60 -8.03
C LEU A 56 -2.78 -2.57 -9.16
N GLY A 57 -3.79 -2.97 -9.94
CA GLY A 57 -3.58 -3.89 -11.06
C GLY A 57 -2.96 -5.24 -10.65
N PRO A 58 -2.35 -5.96 -11.61
CA PRO A 58 -1.71 -7.26 -11.34
C PRO A 58 -0.56 -7.11 -10.34
N ARG A 59 -0.41 -8.04 -9.39
CA ARG A 59 0.71 -7.99 -8.43
C ARG A 59 2.06 -8.01 -9.17
N PRO A 60 3.02 -7.15 -8.79
CA PRO A 60 4.35 -7.16 -9.38
C PRO A 60 5.08 -8.44 -8.99
N SER A 61 5.82 -9.02 -9.93
CA SER A 61 6.56 -10.27 -9.72
C SER A 61 7.82 -10.11 -8.87
N ASP A 62 8.39 -8.90 -8.81
CA ASP A 62 9.60 -8.57 -8.03
C ASP A 62 9.29 -7.78 -6.75
N GLY A 63 8.00 -7.53 -6.44
CA GLY A 63 7.55 -6.90 -5.21
C GLY A 63 7.97 -5.45 -5.00
N ARG A 64 8.38 -4.75 -6.06
CA ARG A 64 8.80 -3.35 -5.95
C ARG A 64 7.69 -2.40 -6.32
N ILE A 65 7.00 -1.93 -5.29
CA ILE A 65 6.07 -0.80 -5.37
C ILE A 65 6.69 0.36 -4.59
N PHE A 66 6.96 1.44 -5.30
CA PHE A 66 7.33 2.73 -4.72
C PHE A 66 6.11 3.62 -4.77
N CYS A 67 5.94 4.51 -3.82
CA CYS A 67 4.87 5.51 -3.90
C CYS A 67 5.35 6.88 -3.43
N CYS A 68 4.58 7.89 -3.77
CA CYS A 68 4.72 9.23 -3.25
C CYS A 68 3.35 9.87 -3.15
N ILE A 69 3.31 11.02 -2.50
CA ILE A 69 2.06 11.74 -2.30
C ILE A 69 2.25 13.14 -2.86
N SER A 70 1.25 13.59 -3.60
CA SER A 70 1.20 14.93 -4.15
C SER A 70 -0.20 15.50 -3.92
N GLY A 71 -0.32 16.37 -2.93
CA GLY A 71 -1.61 16.94 -2.52
C GLY A 71 -2.57 15.87 -1.98
N SER A 72 -3.73 15.73 -2.62
CA SER A 72 -4.75 14.72 -2.26
C SER A 72 -4.51 13.36 -2.93
N ARG A 73 -3.39 13.14 -3.62
CA ARG A 73 -3.17 11.93 -4.41
C ARG A 73 -2.06 11.05 -3.85
N LEU A 74 -2.34 9.74 -3.76
CA LEU A 74 -1.33 8.71 -3.66
C LEU A 74 -0.93 8.32 -5.08
N VAL A 75 0.34 8.47 -5.41
CA VAL A 75 0.92 8.05 -6.67
C VAL A 75 1.76 6.81 -6.40
N ALA A 76 1.43 5.69 -7.02
CA ALA A 76 2.17 4.46 -6.91
C ALA A 76 2.84 4.10 -8.24
N TYR A 77 4.11 3.76 -8.14
CA TYR A 77 4.96 3.31 -9.20
C TYR A 77 5.26 1.83 -8.97
N GLN A 78 4.85 1.01 -9.92
CA GLN A 78 5.05 -0.42 -9.88
C GLN A 78 6.01 -0.84 -10.98
N GLN A 79 7.03 -1.61 -10.60
CA GLN A 79 7.87 -2.30 -11.58
C GLN A 79 7.31 -3.69 -11.83
N ARG A 80 7.18 -4.07 -13.11
CA ARG A 80 6.82 -5.42 -13.52
C ARG A 80 7.94 -6.02 -14.35
N VAL A 81 8.41 -7.18 -13.94
CA VAL A 81 9.30 -8.00 -14.79
C VAL A 81 8.44 -8.66 -15.84
N GLU A 82 8.72 -8.34 -17.10
CA GLU A 82 8.15 -9.01 -18.26
C GLU A 82 9.10 -10.12 -18.68
N SER A 83 8.75 -11.36 -18.34
CA SER A 83 9.45 -12.54 -18.81
C SER A 83 8.71 -13.12 -20.01
N ALA A 84 9.09 -12.70 -21.21
CA ALA A 84 8.70 -13.40 -22.43
C ALA A 84 9.72 -14.54 -22.69
N PRO A 85 9.28 -15.75 -23.08
CA PRO A 85 10.21 -16.84 -23.38
C PRO A 85 11.14 -16.42 -24.53
N GLY A 86 12.46 -16.43 -24.25
CA GLY A 86 13.50 -16.08 -25.24
C GLY A 86 13.87 -14.60 -25.34
N SER A 87 13.27 -13.71 -24.55
CA SER A 87 13.63 -12.28 -24.51
C SER A 87 14.42 -11.93 -23.25
N ALA A 88 15.31 -10.94 -23.34
CA ALA A 88 15.92 -10.33 -22.16
C ALA A 88 14.82 -9.82 -21.23
N SER A 89 14.97 -10.06 -19.92
CA SER A 89 14.06 -9.57 -18.87
C SER A 89 13.77 -8.08 -19.07
N GLY A 90 12.57 -7.76 -19.55
CA GLY A 90 12.10 -6.39 -19.70
C GLY A 90 11.58 -5.88 -18.36
N ARG A 91 11.79 -4.59 -18.08
CA ARG A 91 11.12 -3.90 -16.96
C ARG A 91 10.07 -2.97 -17.53
N ARG A 92 8.81 -3.21 -17.16
CA ARG A 92 7.72 -2.27 -17.42
C ARG A 92 7.45 -1.48 -16.16
N HIS A 93 7.23 -0.18 -16.32
CA HIS A 93 6.86 0.72 -15.24
C HIS A 93 5.39 1.11 -15.40
N GLU A 94 4.60 0.89 -14.37
CA GLU A 94 3.18 1.20 -14.33
C GLU A 94 2.94 2.26 -13.24
N LEU A 95 2.19 3.30 -13.58
CA LEU A 95 1.88 4.42 -12.68
C LEU A 95 0.40 4.40 -12.36
N TYR A 96 0.08 4.45 -11.07
CA TYR A 96 -1.26 4.54 -10.54
C TYR A 96 -1.39 5.83 -9.74
N ALA A 97 -2.52 6.51 -9.86
CA ALA A 97 -2.86 7.65 -9.03
C ALA A 97 -4.24 7.41 -8.41
N LEU A 98 -4.31 7.51 -7.08
CA LEU A 98 -5.52 7.33 -6.29
C LEU A 98 -5.78 8.59 -5.50
N GLU A 99 -7.04 9.01 -5.35
CA GLU A 99 -7.37 10.06 -4.41
C GLU A 99 -7.33 9.49 -2.98
N VAL A 100 -6.63 10.18 -2.08
CA VAL A 100 -6.53 9.82 -0.66
C VAL A 100 -7.93 9.76 -0.04
N GLY A 101 -8.86 10.59 -0.49
CA GLY A 101 -10.27 10.52 -0.07
C GLY A 101 -10.94 9.19 -0.40
N GLU A 102 -10.64 8.59 -1.55
CA GLU A 102 -11.16 7.27 -1.94
C GLU A 102 -10.51 6.16 -1.09
N VAL A 103 -9.20 6.29 -0.85
CA VAL A 103 -8.48 5.39 0.05
C VAL A 103 -9.13 5.44 1.44
N LEU A 104 -9.43 6.63 1.96
CA LEU A 104 -10.07 6.85 3.26
C LEU A 104 -11.54 6.39 3.31
N GLN A 105 -12.34 6.62 2.26
CA GLN A 105 -13.72 6.12 2.20
C GLN A 105 -13.78 4.59 2.20
N ALA A 106 -12.84 3.92 1.53
CA ALA A 106 -12.71 2.47 1.62
C ALA A 106 -12.41 2.00 3.06
N LEU A 107 -11.78 2.85 3.90
CA LEU A 107 -11.54 2.56 5.32
C LEU A 107 -12.80 2.72 6.16
N GLU A 108 -13.64 3.73 5.87
CA GLU A 108 -14.86 4.00 6.64
C GLU A 108 -15.98 2.99 6.35
N PHE A 109 -16.11 2.54 5.10
CA PHE A 109 -17.14 1.56 4.71
C PHE A 109 -16.87 0.13 5.20
N SER A 110 -15.66 -0.17 5.66
CA SER A 110 -15.29 -1.49 6.14
C SER A 110 -15.37 -1.65 7.67
N GLY A 111 -16.02 -0.70 8.35
CA GLY A 111 -16.32 -0.73 9.78
C GLY A 111 -17.78 -0.42 10.15
N GLY A 112 -18.71 -0.55 9.19
CA GLY A 112 -20.13 -0.28 9.42
C GLY A 112 -21.04 -1.26 8.69
N LEU A 113 -21.30 -2.40 9.33
CA LEU A 113 -22.59 -3.12 9.39
C LEU A 113 -22.47 -4.34 10.32
#